data_AF-A0A1V2II72-F1
#
_entry.id   AF-A0A1V2II72-F1
#
_cell.length_a   1.000
_cell.length_b   1.000
_cell.length_c   1.000
_cell.angle_alpha   90.00
_cell.angle_beta   90.00
_cell.angle_gamma   90.00
#
_symmetry.space_group_name_H-M   'P 1'
#
loop_
_entity.id
_entity.type
_entity.pdbx_description
1 polymer ?
#
loop_
_entity_poly.entity_id
_entity_poly.type
_entity_poly.pdbx_seq_one_letter_code
_entity_poly.pdbx_strand_id
1 'polypeptide(L)' 'MTAERDMDVEQADERFREWMRSNLARVAEHFGLTVVGQPAWGWRLRTIGASASGPDGPRWLRVVTEFPKRACGDT' A
#
# COMPACT_ATOMS: atom_id res chain seq x y z
N MET A 1 -21.11 -17.23 13.58
CA MET A 1 -21.27 -15.78 13.34
C MET A 1 -19.98 -14.96 13.50
N THR A 2 -19.07 -15.26 14.45
CA THR A 2 -17.76 -14.57 14.54
C THR A 2 -16.78 -14.98 13.43
N ALA A 3 -16.64 -16.29 13.18
CA ALA A 3 -15.74 -16.81 12.15
C ALA A 3 -16.09 -16.35 10.72
N GLU A 4 -17.39 -16.19 10.41
CA GLU A 4 -17.83 -15.68 9.09
C GLU A 4 -17.48 -14.21 8.88
N ARG A 5 -17.50 -13.39 9.95
CA ARG A 5 -17.05 -11.99 9.91
C ARG A 5 -15.54 -11.88 9.77
N ASP A 6 -14.79 -12.73 10.47
CA ASP A 6 -13.32 -12.72 10.40
C ASP A 6 -12.83 -13.10 8.99
N MET A 7 -13.45 -14.09 8.35
CA MET A 7 -13.16 -14.45 6.95
C MET A 7 -13.52 -13.35 5.94
N ASP A 8 -14.57 -12.57 6.18
CA ASP A 8 -14.94 -11.43 5.32
C ASP A 8 -13.91 -10.30 5.43
N VAL A 9 -13.43 -10.02 6.64
CA VAL A 9 -12.36 -9.04 6.89
C VAL A 9 -11.06 -9.46 6.23
N GLU A 10 -10.64 -10.71 6.35
CA GLU A 10 -9.41 -11.21 5.71
C GLU A 10 -9.45 -11.10 4.18
N GLN A 11 -10.60 -11.43 3.58
CA GLN A 11 -10.80 -11.29 2.13
C GLN A 11 -10.80 -9.83 1.69
N ALA A 12 -11.44 -8.94 2.47
CA ALA A 12 -11.42 -7.51 2.21
C ALA A 12 -9.99 -6.95 2.28
N ASP A 13 -9.22 -7.38 3.28
CA ASP A 13 -7.81 -7.01 3.45
C ASP A 13 -6.96 -7.47 2.25
N GLU A 14 -7.13 -8.69 1.75
CA GLU A 14 -6.33 -9.15 0.61
C GLU A 14 -6.68 -8.40 -0.67
N ARG A 15 -7.97 -8.18 -0.94
CA ARG A 15 -8.41 -7.34 -2.07
C ARG A 15 -7.84 -5.93 -1.97
N PHE A 16 -7.80 -5.38 -0.77
CA PHE A 16 -7.20 -4.06 -0.53
C PHE A 16 -5.68 -4.08 -0.74
N ARG A 17 -4.98 -5.15 -0.34
CA ARG A 17 -3.54 -5.32 -0.63
C ARG A 17 -3.27 -5.39 -2.12
N GLU A 18 -4.05 -6.15 -2.87
CA GLU A 18 -3.96 -6.20 -4.33
C GLU A 18 -4.15 -4.82 -4.96
N TRP A 19 -5.19 -4.11 -4.55
CA TRP A 19 -5.45 -2.74 -5.03
C TRP A 19 -4.29 -1.78 -4.72
N MET A 20 -3.71 -1.85 -3.51
CA MET A 20 -2.54 -1.04 -3.14
C MET A 20 -1.28 -1.41 -3.92
N ARG A 21 -1.05 -2.70 -4.22
CA ARG A 21 0.05 -3.15 -5.10
C ARG A 21 -0.11 -2.57 -6.51
N SER A 22 -1.32 -2.58 -7.07
CA SER A 22 -1.61 -1.96 -8.37
C SER A 22 -1.36 -0.46 -8.36
N ASN A 23 -1.72 0.25 -7.29
CA ASN A 23 -1.42 1.67 -7.15
C ASN A 23 0.10 1.93 -7.09
N LEU A 24 0.86 1.11 -6.36
CA LEU A 24 2.32 1.23 -6.31
C LEU A 24 2.95 1.08 -7.70
N ALA A 25 2.51 0.08 -8.48
CA ALA A 25 2.98 -0.13 -9.84
C ALA A 25 2.62 1.05 -10.77
N ARG A 26 1.36 1.50 -10.73
CA ARG A 26 0.88 2.64 -11.53
C ARG A 26 1.65 3.93 -11.23
N VAL A 27 1.94 4.19 -9.96
CA VAL A 27 2.72 5.36 -9.56
C VAL A 27 4.17 5.23 -9.99
N ALA A 28 4.76 4.03 -9.91
CA ALA A 28 6.11 3.79 -10.43
C ALA A 28 6.18 4.12 -11.92
N GLU A 29 5.25 3.60 -12.73
CA GLU A 29 5.13 3.91 -14.15
C GLU A 29 4.99 5.41 -14.40
N HIS A 30 4.11 6.09 -13.66
CA HIS A 30 3.90 7.54 -13.78
C HIS A 30 5.19 8.35 -13.58
N PHE A 31 6.08 7.91 -12.68
CA PHE A 31 7.37 8.55 -12.43
C PHE A 31 8.52 7.99 -13.27
N GLY A 32 8.26 7.10 -14.23
CA GLY A 32 9.31 6.44 -15.01
C GLY A 32 10.24 5.56 -14.16
N LEU A 33 9.70 4.98 -13.08
CA LEU A 33 10.40 4.10 -12.16
C LEU A 33 10.00 2.64 -12.38
N THR A 34 10.92 1.73 -12.05
CA THR A 34 10.65 0.29 -11.95
C THR A 34 10.78 -0.14 -10.49
N VAL A 35 9.77 -0.80 -9.94
CA VAL A 35 9.85 -1.39 -8.60
C VAL A 35 10.78 -2.60 -8.63
N VAL A 36 11.82 -2.59 -7.80
CA VAL A 36 12.86 -3.64 -7.78
C VAL A 36 12.93 -4.38 -6.43
N GLY A 37 12.24 -3.89 -5.41
CA GLY A 37 12.20 -4.50 -4.08
C GLY A 37 10.84 -5.10 -3.73
N GLN A 38 10.84 -5.96 -2.71
CA GLN A 38 9.60 -6.46 -2.12
C GLN A 38 8.82 -5.30 -1.47
N PRO A 39 7.49 -5.22 -1.67
CA PRO A 39 6.67 -4.21 -1.00
C PRO A 39 6.64 -4.38 0.52
N ALA A 40 6.83 -3.27 1.22
CA ALA A 40 6.67 -3.16 2.67
C ALA A 40 5.39 -2.38 3.01
N TRP A 41 4.66 -2.87 4.01
CA TRP A 41 3.40 -2.29 4.46
C TRP A 41 3.61 -1.41 5.69
N GLY A 42 2.91 -0.28 5.74
CA GLY A 42 2.78 0.52 6.95
C GLY A 42 1.56 0.15 7.80
N TRP A 43 1.32 0.98 8.82
CA TRP A 43 0.27 0.75 9.81
C TRP A 43 -1.11 0.57 9.17
N ARG A 44 -1.80 -0.52 9.54
CA ARG A 44 -3.17 -0.88 9.09
C ARG A 44 -3.35 -0.75 7.57
N LEU A 45 -2.36 -1.21 6.80
CA LEU A 45 -2.35 -1.17 5.32
C LEU A 45 -2.46 0.24 4.71
N ARG A 46 -2.36 1.32 5.50
CA ARG A 46 -2.54 2.71 5.02
C ARG A 46 -1.42 3.19 4.11
N THR A 47 -0.29 2.50 4.10
CA THR A 47 0.82 2.80 3.20
C THR A 47 1.44 1.52 2.68
N ILE A 48 1.94 1.60 1.45
CA ILE A 48 2.79 0.58 0.82
C ILE A 48 4.01 1.29 0.23
N GLY A 49 5.19 0.69 0.33
CA GLY A 49 6.37 1.23 -0.34
C GLY A 49 7.36 0.14 -0.73
N ALA A 50 8.23 0.46 -1.68
CA ALA A 50 9.26 -0.45 -2.15
C ALA A 50 10.47 0.33 -2.69
N SER A 51 11.60 -0.37 -2.75
CA SER A 51 12.74 0.13 -3.52
C SER A 51 12.38 0.16 -5.00
N ALA A 52 12.72 1.26 -5.66
CA ALA A 52 12.49 1.50 -7.08
C ALA A 52 13.75 2.07 -7.73
N SER A 53 13.93 1.79 -9.02
CA SER A 53 15.04 2.31 -9.82
C SER A 53 14.49 3.16 -10.97
N GLY A 54 15.24 4.19 -11.36
CA GLY A 54 14.92 5.08 -12.47
C GLY A 54 16.17 5.78 -12.99
N PRO A 55 16.02 6.75 -13.91
CA PRO A 55 17.15 7.43 -14.56
C PRO A 55 18.14 8.10 -13.59
N ASP A 56 17.65 8.69 -12.50
CA ASP A 56 18.50 9.34 -11.48
C ASP A 56 18.96 8.36 -10.38
N GLY A 57 18.79 7.06 -10.59
CA GLY A 57 19.23 6.00 -9.68
C GLY A 57 18.17 5.52 -8.68
N PRO A 58 18.60 4.65 -7.74
CA PRO A 58 17.72 3.99 -6.78
C PRO A 58 17.06 4.95 -5.80
N ARG A 59 15.78 4.74 -5.50
CA ARG A 59 15.00 5.53 -4.53
C ARG A 59 13.91 4.68 -3.87
N TRP A 60 13.39 5.16 -2.75
CA TRP A 60 12.23 4.54 -2.11
C TRP A 60 10.94 5.17 -2.63
N LEU A 61 10.06 4.36 -3.24
CA LEU A 61 8.73 4.80 -3.64
C LEU A 61 7.72 4.44 -2.55
N ARG A 62 6.85 5.38 -2.17
CA ARG A 62 5.80 5.18 -1.17
C ARG A 62 4.47 5.71 -1.67
N VAL A 63 3.43 4.88 -1.57
CA VAL A 63 2.05 5.24 -1.82
C VAL A 63 1.29 5.20 -0.49
N VAL A 64 0.42 6.19 -0.30
CA VAL A 64 -0.42 6.32 0.90
C VAL A 64 -1.88 6.34 0.46
N THR A 65 -2.78 5.72 1.23
CA THR A 65 -4.20 6.00 1.09
C THR A 65 -4.49 7.39 1.64
N GLU A 66 -5.46 8.10 1.05
CA GLU A 66 -5.87 9.42 1.53
C GLU A 66 -6.05 9.40 3.05
N PHE A 67 -5.33 10.27 3.75
CA PHE A 67 -5.52 10.45 5.19
C PHE A 67 -6.89 11.09 5.38
N PRO A 68 -7.76 10.56 6.26
CA PRO A 68 -8.83 11.40 6.78
C PRO A 68 -8.17 12.65 7.37
N LYS A 69 -8.79 13.83 7.18
CA LYS A 69 -8.28 15.12 7.72
C LYS A 69 -7.94 15.05 9.22
N ARG A 70 -8.47 14.04 9.93
CA ARG A 70 -8.13 13.70 11.32
C ARG A 70 -8.17 12.18 11.52
N ALA A 71 -7.18 11.64 12.23
CA ALA A 71 -7.31 10.34 12.88
C ALA A 71 -7.58 10.61 14.37
N CYS A 72 -8.71 10.13 14.89
CA CYS A 72 -8.96 10.12 16.34
C CYS A 72 -8.61 8.72 16.86
N GLY A 73 -7.89 8.65 17.98
CA GLY A 73 -7.77 7.41 18.76
C GLY A 73 -8.96 7.28 19.70
N ASP A 74 -9.37 6.06 20.01
CA ASP A 74 -10.32 5.82 21.10
C ASP A 74 -9.65 6.25 22.42
N THR A 75 -10.35 7.05 23.22
CA THR A 75 -9.95 7.44 24.58
C THR A 75 -10.66 6.54 25.58
#